data_AF-P49459-F1
#
_entry.id   AF-P49459-F1
#
_cell.length_a   1.000
_cell.length_b   1.000
_cell.length_c   1.000
_cell.angle_alpha   90.00
_cell.angle_beta   90.00
_cell.angle_gamma   90.00
#
_symmetry.space_group_name_H-M   'P 1'
#
loop_
_entity.id
_entity.type
_entity.pdbx_description
1 polymer ?
#
loop_
_entity_poly.entity_id
_entity_poly.type
_entity_poly.pdbx_seq_one_letter_code
_entity_poly.pdbx_strand_id
1 'polypeptide(L)'
;MSTPARRRLMRDFKRLQEDPPAGVSGAPSENNIMVWNAVIFGPEGTPFEDGTFKLTIEFTEEYPNKPPTVRFVSKMFHPNVYADGSICLDILQNRWSPTYDVSSILTSIQSLLDEPNPNSPANSQAAQLYQENKREYEKRVSAIVEQSWRDC
;
A
#
# COMPACT_ATOMS: atom_id res chain seq x y z
N MET A 1 -3.74 24.93 -16.42
CA MET A 1 -3.80 25.61 -15.11
C MET A 1 -3.49 24.58 -14.02
N SER A 2 -2.60 24.89 -13.09
CA SER A 2 -2.24 23.96 -12.00
C SER A 2 -3.28 24.06 -10.88
N THR A 3 -3.94 22.94 -10.56
CA THR A 3 -4.97 22.87 -9.51
C THR A 3 -4.33 22.80 -8.12
N PRO A 4 -5.07 23.11 -7.03
CA PRO A 4 -4.58 22.90 -5.67
C PRO A 4 -4.11 21.47 -5.42
N ALA A 5 -4.85 20.46 -5.91
CA ALA A 5 -4.49 19.05 -5.79
C ALA A 5 -3.16 18.74 -6.49
N ARG A 6 -2.96 19.20 -7.73
CA ARG A 6 -1.69 18.99 -8.46
C ARG A 6 -0.50 19.67 -7.79
N ARG A 7 -0.66 20.88 -7.26
CA ARG A 7 0.38 21.55 -6.47
C ARG A 7 0.72 20.79 -5.20
N ARG A 8 -0.31 20.23 -4.54
CA ARG A 8 -0.12 19.37 -3.37
C ARG A 8 0.65 18.10 -3.74
N LEU A 9 0.28 17.41 -4.82
CA LEU A 9 0.97 16.20 -5.27
C LEU A 9 2.43 16.43 -5.65
N MET A 10 2.75 17.56 -6.28
CA MET A 10 4.14 17.93 -6.56
C MET A 10 4.96 18.12 -5.28
N ARG A 11 4.34 18.65 -4.21
CA ARG A 11 5.00 18.79 -2.91
C ARG A 11 5.23 17.44 -2.25
N ASP A 12 4.24 16.56 -2.29
CA ASP A 12 4.34 15.20 -1.75
C ASP A 12 5.42 14.40 -2.50
N PHE A 13 5.50 14.58 -3.83
CA PHE A 13 6.54 13.94 -4.65
C PHE A 13 7.92 14.42 -4.28
N LYS A 14 8.09 15.74 -4.15
CA LYS A 14 9.35 16.34 -3.72
C LYS A 14 9.76 15.82 -2.34
N ARG A 15 8.83 15.75 -1.38
CA ARG A 15 9.10 15.24 -0.04
C ARG A 15 9.53 13.77 -0.07
N LEU A 16 8.84 12.93 -0.84
CA LEU A 16 9.17 11.51 -0.98
C LEU A 16 10.54 11.30 -1.65
N GLN A 17 10.95 12.18 -2.56
CA GLN A 17 12.28 12.14 -3.19
C GLN A 17 13.41 12.62 -2.27
N GLU A 18 13.15 13.66 -1.47
CA GLU A 18 14.15 14.25 -0.57
C GLU A 18 14.38 13.38 0.68
N ASP A 19 13.34 12.73 1.20
CA ASP A 19 13.37 11.91 2.41
C ASP A 19 12.51 10.65 2.22
N PRO A 20 12.97 9.67 1.41
CA PRO A 20 12.23 8.43 1.17
C PRO A 20 12.22 7.56 2.44
N PRO A 21 11.05 7.17 2.97
CA PRO A 21 11.00 6.22 4.08
C PRO A 21 11.59 4.86 3.68
N ALA A 22 12.18 4.16 4.64
CA ALA A 22 12.85 2.89 4.38
C ALA A 22 11.87 1.85 3.81
N GLY A 23 12.27 1.20 2.72
CA GLY A 23 11.48 0.13 2.11
C GLY A 23 10.22 0.59 1.36
N VAL A 24 9.99 1.89 1.16
CA VAL A 24 8.89 2.38 0.33
C VAL A 24 9.38 3.36 -0.72
N SER A 25 8.76 3.35 -1.89
CA SER A 25 9.03 4.32 -2.95
C SER A 25 7.78 4.57 -3.78
N GLY A 26 7.73 5.71 -4.46
CA GLY A 26 6.61 6.05 -5.32
C GLY A 26 6.90 7.22 -6.24
N ALA A 27 6.27 7.20 -7.41
CA ALA A 27 6.38 8.27 -8.39
C ALA A 27 5.09 8.41 -9.21
N PRO A 28 4.77 9.64 -9.67
CA PRO A 28 3.71 9.85 -10.63
C PRO A 28 4.00 9.11 -11.95
N SER A 29 2.93 8.68 -12.61
CA SER A 29 3.00 8.14 -13.96
C SER A 29 3.41 9.23 -14.95
N GLU A 30 4.18 8.88 -15.99
CA GLU A 30 4.78 9.83 -16.94
C GLU A 30 3.79 10.87 -17.48
N ASN A 31 2.56 10.43 -17.78
CA ASN A 31 1.55 11.26 -18.44
C ASN A 31 0.42 11.72 -17.52
N ASN A 32 0.41 11.31 -16.24
CA ASN A 32 -0.70 11.64 -15.35
C ASN A 32 -0.26 11.72 -13.88
N ILE A 33 -0.13 12.95 -13.37
CA ILE A 33 0.21 13.20 -11.96
C ILE A 33 -0.84 12.65 -10.96
N MET A 34 -2.07 12.41 -11.41
CA MET A 34 -3.12 11.85 -10.57
C MET A 34 -3.04 10.33 -10.42
N VAL A 35 -2.11 9.66 -11.10
CA VAL A 35 -1.91 8.22 -10.99
C VAL A 35 -0.45 7.96 -10.68
N TRP A 36 -0.17 7.33 -9.56
CA TRP A 36 1.19 7.02 -9.13
C TRP A 36 1.41 5.51 -9.11
N ASN A 37 2.65 5.13 -9.41
CA ASN A 37 3.15 3.79 -9.18
C ASN A 37 4.01 3.83 -7.93
N ALA A 38 3.80 2.88 -7.03
CA ALA A 38 4.55 2.76 -5.80
C ALA A 38 5.03 1.32 -5.60
N VAL A 39 6.07 1.18 -4.79
CA VAL A 39 6.66 -0.10 -4.41
C VAL A 39 6.84 -0.10 -2.89
N ILE A 40 6.41 -1.18 -2.26
CA ILE A 40 6.66 -1.47 -0.84
C ILE A 40 7.44 -2.76 -0.76
N PHE A 41 8.59 -2.69 -0.11
CA PHE A 41 9.36 -3.85 0.32
C PHE A 41 8.75 -4.42 1.60
N GLY A 42 8.64 -5.75 1.64
CA GLY A 42 8.19 -6.45 2.84
C GLY A 42 9.09 -6.13 4.04
N PRO A 43 8.53 -5.84 5.22
CA PRO A 43 9.32 -5.54 6.40
C PRO A 43 10.17 -6.74 6.85
N GLU A 44 11.38 -6.46 7.35
CA GLU A 44 12.29 -7.46 7.91
C GLU A 44 11.65 -8.15 9.13
N GLY A 45 11.85 -9.46 9.28
CA GLY A 45 11.27 -10.25 10.36
C GLY A 45 9.80 -10.63 10.17
N THR A 46 9.23 -10.35 9.00
CA THR A 46 7.85 -10.70 8.66
C THR A 46 7.80 -11.79 7.59
N PRO A 47 6.67 -12.53 7.44
CA PRO A 47 6.52 -13.46 6.32
C PRO A 47 6.61 -12.81 4.93
N PHE A 48 6.49 -11.48 4.87
CA PHE A 48 6.57 -10.69 3.64
C PHE A 48 8.00 -10.25 3.29
N GLU A 49 8.98 -10.48 4.16
CA GLU A 49 10.40 -10.13 3.96
C GLU A 49 10.88 -10.55 2.57
N ASP A 50 11.76 -9.71 1.98
CA ASP A 50 12.24 -9.81 0.59
C ASP A 50 11.18 -9.65 -0.52
N GLY A 51 9.90 -9.53 -0.17
CA GLY A 51 8.82 -9.24 -1.12
C GLY A 51 8.93 -7.84 -1.71
N THR A 52 8.66 -7.70 -3.01
CA THR A 52 8.65 -6.42 -3.73
C THR A 52 7.26 -6.16 -4.30
N PHE A 53 6.40 -5.50 -3.52
CA PHE A 53 4.98 -5.35 -3.85
C PHE A 53 4.71 -4.04 -4.57
N LYS A 54 4.14 -4.13 -5.78
CA LYS A 54 3.78 -2.97 -6.60
C LYS A 54 2.37 -2.50 -6.26
N LEU A 55 2.17 -1.19 -6.20
CA LEU A 55 0.89 -0.55 -5.93
C LEU A 55 0.60 0.55 -6.96
N THR A 56 -0.68 0.83 -7.15
CA THR A 56 -1.16 2.01 -7.85
C THR A 56 -1.93 2.89 -6.86
N ILE A 57 -1.66 4.20 -6.91
CA ILE A 57 -2.37 5.22 -6.14
C ILE A 57 -3.08 6.14 -7.10
N GLU A 58 -4.40 6.25 -6.97
CA GLU A 58 -5.26 7.05 -7.82
C GLU A 58 -5.84 8.22 -7.01
N PHE A 59 -5.48 9.44 -7.42
CA PHE A 59 -5.90 10.69 -6.79
C PHE A 59 -7.05 11.33 -7.59
N THR A 60 -7.83 12.17 -6.91
CA THR A 60 -8.82 13.04 -7.54
C THR A 60 -8.45 14.51 -7.33
N GLU A 61 -9.12 15.43 -8.02
CA GLU A 61 -8.95 16.86 -7.81
C GLU A 61 -9.43 17.33 -6.41
N GLU A 62 -10.05 16.45 -5.62
CA GLU A 62 -10.43 16.71 -4.22
C GLU A 62 -9.28 16.43 -3.24
N TYR A 63 -8.15 15.88 -3.69
CA TYR A 63 -6.96 15.67 -2.85
C TYR A 63 -6.37 17.02 -2.36
N PRO A 64 -6.04 17.19 -1.06
CA PRO A 64 -5.98 16.19 0.01
C PRO A 64 -7.24 16.11 0.88
N ASN A 65 -8.34 16.76 0.51
CA ASN A 65 -9.58 16.71 1.31
C ASN A 65 -10.23 15.33 1.29
N LYS A 66 -10.10 14.60 0.18
CA LYS A 66 -10.43 13.17 0.09
C LYS A 66 -9.17 12.31 -0.02
N PRO A 67 -9.18 11.08 0.54
CA PRO A 67 -8.08 10.14 0.39
C PRO A 67 -7.94 9.71 -1.08
N PRO A 68 -6.75 9.33 -1.52
CA PRO A 68 -6.61 8.57 -2.75
C PRO A 68 -7.14 7.14 -2.59
N THR A 69 -7.45 6.51 -3.72
CA THR A 69 -7.66 5.06 -3.76
C THR A 69 -6.30 4.38 -3.95
N VAL A 70 -6.01 3.36 -3.14
CA VAL A 70 -4.77 2.58 -3.24
C VAL A 70 -5.11 1.11 -3.46
N ARG A 71 -4.40 0.49 -4.40
CA ARG A 71 -4.51 -0.95 -4.67
C ARG A 71 -3.15 -1.57 -4.94
N PHE A 72 -2.98 -2.81 -4.52
CA PHE A 72 -1.87 -3.64 -4.95
C PHE A 72 -2.08 -4.06 -6.41
N VAL A 73 -1.03 -3.91 -7.22
CA VAL A 73 -0.93 -4.49 -8.57
C VAL A 73 -0.39 -5.91 -8.47
N SER A 74 0.60 -6.11 -7.60
CA SER A 74 1.09 -7.44 -7.26
C SER A 74 -0.04 -8.25 -6.62
N LYS A 75 -0.06 -9.56 -6.87
CA LYS A 75 -0.95 -10.46 -6.16
C LYS A 75 -0.64 -10.40 -4.66
N MET A 76 -1.67 -10.38 -3.82
CA MET A 76 -1.51 -10.31 -2.36
C MET A 76 -2.26 -11.43 -1.66
N PHE A 77 -1.73 -11.84 -0.50
CA PHE A 77 -2.40 -12.70 0.45
C PHE A 77 -2.28 -12.12 1.86
N HIS A 78 -3.21 -11.25 2.23
CA HIS A 78 -3.16 -10.50 3.49
C HIS A 78 -4.57 -10.31 4.06
N PRO A 79 -4.80 -10.41 5.39
CA PRO A 79 -6.13 -10.26 6.00
C PRO A 79 -6.86 -8.97 5.62
N ASN A 80 -6.12 -7.86 5.42
CA ASN A 80 -6.68 -6.54 5.10
C ASN A 80 -6.58 -6.15 3.62
N VAL A 81 -6.27 -7.09 2.71
CA VAL A 81 -6.22 -6.84 1.26
C VAL A 81 -7.27 -7.70 0.54
N TYR A 82 -8.12 -7.06 -0.25
CA TYR A 82 -9.14 -7.73 -1.07
C TYR A 82 -8.51 -8.45 -2.27
N ALA A 83 -9.28 -9.35 -2.88
CA ALA A 83 -8.83 -10.13 -4.03
C ALA A 83 -8.50 -9.29 -5.28
N ASP A 84 -9.07 -8.09 -5.40
CA ASP A 84 -8.81 -7.10 -6.45
C ASP A 84 -7.60 -6.19 -6.15
N GLY A 85 -6.94 -6.39 -5.00
CA GLY A 85 -5.81 -5.59 -4.53
C GLY A 85 -6.21 -4.37 -3.70
N SER A 86 -7.49 -4.06 -3.56
CA SER A 86 -7.98 -2.95 -2.73
C SER A 86 -7.59 -3.17 -1.26
N ILE A 87 -7.26 -2.09 -0.55
CA ILE A 87 -6.74 -2.15 0.82
C ILE A 87 -7.80 -1.67 1.82
N CYS A 88 -8.08 -2.48 2.84
CA CYS A 88 -8.90 -2.07 3.98
C CYS A 88 -8.02 -1.44 5.05
N LEU A 89 -7.81 -0.13 4.96
CA LEU A 89 -7.05 0.67 5.90
C LEU A 89 -7.89 1.89 6.33
N ASP A 90 -8.03 2.11 7.63
CA ASP A 90 -8.92 3.13 8.21
C ASP A 90 -8.53 4.55 7.81
N ILE A 91 -7.23 4.84 7.69
CA ILE A 91 -6.75 6.15 7.22
C ILE A 91 -7.13 6.43 5.76
N LEU A 92 -7.37 5.41 4.94
CA LEU A 92 -7.87 5.58 3.56
C LEU A 92 -9.40 5.68 3.50
N GLN A 93 -10.07 5.64 4.66
CA GLN A 93 -11.52 5.63 4.79
C GLN A 93 -11.98 6.73 5.77
N ASN A 94 -12.56 6.34 6.90
CA ASN A 94 -13.19 7.21 7.88
C ASN A 94 -12.19 7.95 8.79
N ARG A 95 -10.92 7.53 8.82
CA ARG A 95 -9.86 8.22 9.58
C ARG A 95 -8.92 9.05 8.70
N TRP A 96 -9.31 9.30 7.45
CA TRP A 96 -8.54 10.18 6.57
C TRP A 96 -8.40 11.59 7.15
N SER A 97 -7.20 12.13 7.04
CA SER A 97 -6.88 13.52 7.36
C SER A 97 -6.08 14.13 6.21
N PRO A 98 -6.36 15.38 5.79
CA PRO A 98 -5.57 16.09 4.78
C PRO A 98 -4.09 16.29 5.16
N THR A 99 -3.72 16.00 6.41
CA THR A 99 -2.34 16.01 6.90
C THR A 99 -1.52 14.83 6.37
N TYR A 100 -2.15 13.72 5.99
CA TYR A 100 -1.45 12.60 5.39
C TYR A 100 -0.95 12.94 3.98
N ASP A 101 0.27 12.55 3.70
CA ASP A 101 0.93 12.61 2.40
C ASP A 101 1.25 11.21 1.87
N VAL A 102 1.76 11.14 0.65
CA VAL A 102 2.10 9.85 0.00
C VAL A 102 3.06 9.02 0.84
N SER A 103 4.08 9.63 1.46
CA SER A 103 5.03 8.95 2.33
C SER A 103 4.34 8.28 3.53
N SER A 104 3.47 9.01 4.22
CA SER A 104 2.72 8.48 5.36
C SER A 104 1.76 7.36 4.96
N ILE A 105 1.09 7.47 3.80
CA ILE A 105 0.20 6.43 3.27
C ILE A 105 0.98 5.13 3.02
N LEU A 106 2.11 5.22 2.30
CA LEU A 106 2.93 4.05 1.98
C LEU A 106 3.51 3.40 3.23
N THR A 107 3.97 4.21 4.19
CA THR A 107 4.50 3.71 5.46
C THR A 107 3.41 3.00 6.27
N SER A 108 2.19 3.55 6.32
CA SER A 108 1.07 2.88 7.00
C SER A 108 0.67 1.56 6.33
N ILE A 109 0.74 1.47 5.00
CA ILE A 109 0.49 0.20 4.28
C ILE A 109 1.62 -0.80 4.56
N GLN A 110 2.87 -0.35 4.64
CA GLN A 110 4.00 -1.21 5.00
C GLN A 110 3.83 -1.76 6.42
N SER A 111 3.49 -0.93 7.40
CA SER A 111 3.20 -1.37 8.78
C SER A 111 2.02 -2.35 8.84
N LEU A 112 1.02 -2.19 7.97
CA LEU A 112 -0.13 -3.10 7.91
C LEU A 112 0.28 -4.54 7.53
N LEU A 113 1.38 -4.73 6.78
CA LEU A 113 1.88 -6.06 6.43
C LEU A 113 2.48 -6.80 7.64
N ASP A 114 3.02 -6.06 8.60
CA ASP A 114 3.57 -6.59 9.85
C ASP A 114 2.48 -6.81 10.90
N GLU A 115 1.55 -5.85 11.02
CA GLU A 115 0.46 -5.88 11.99
C GLU A 115 -0.93 -5.91 11.32
N PRO A 116 -1.41 -7.10 10.87
CA PRO A 116 -2.74 -7.23 10.31
C PRO A 116 -3.82 -6.84 11.32
N ASN A 117 -4.86 -6.11 10.87
CA ASN A 117 -6.02 -5.79 11.69
C ASN A 117 -7.07 -6.91 11.62
N PRO A 118 -7.30 -7.69 12.70
CA PRO A 118 -8.21 -8.83 12.68
C PRO A 118 -9.70 -8.44 12.81
N ASN A 119 -10.03 -7.20 13.16
CA ASN A 119 -11.39 -6.82 13.56
C ASN A 119 -12.39 -6.76 12.39
N SER A 120 -11.91 -6.71 11.14
CA SER A 120 -12.75 -6.75 9.93
C SER A 120 -11.88 -7.14 8.72
N PRO A 121 -11.61 -8.44 8.51
CA PRO A 121 -10.73 -8.86 7.44
C PRO A 121 -11.39 -8.69 6.07
N ALA A 122 -10.67 -8.06 5.15
CA ALA A 122 -10.99 -8.02 3.74
C ALA A 122 -10.85 -9.40 3.07
N ASN A 123 -9.95 -10.24 3.61
CA ASN A 123 -9.72 -11.60 3.17
C ASN A 123 -9.90 -12.57 4.35
N SER A 124 -11.10 -13.13 4.47
CA SER A 124 -11.46 -14.06 5.54
C SER A 124 -10.58 -15.30 5.58
N GLN A 125 -10.14 -15.80 4.41
CA GLN A 125 -9.24 -16.97 4.34
C GLN A 125 -7.86 -16.65 4.90
N ALA A 126 -7.30 -15.48 4.55
CA ALA A 126 -6.02 -15.04 5.10
C ALA A 126 -6.11 -14.81 6.61
N ALA A 127 -7.20 -14.20 7.09
CA ALA A 127 -7.43 -13.98 8.51
C ALA A 127 -7.57 -15.29 9.30
N GLN A 128 -8.34 -16.25 8.78
CA GLN A 128 -8.50 -17.56 9.40
C GLN A 128 -7.15 -18.29 9.48
N LEU A 129 -6.40 -18.37 8.38
CA LEU A 129 -5.08 -19.01 8.39
C LEU A 129 -4.11 -18.30 9.32
N TYR A 130 -4.13 -16.96 9.39
CA TYR A 130 -3.30 -16.20 10.31
C TYR A 130 -3.57 -16.55 11.78
N GLN A 131 -4.84 -16.77 12.15
CA GLN A 131 -5.24 -17.10 13.53
C GLN A 131 -5.10 -18.59 13.87
N GLU A 132 -5.50 -19.48 12.95
CA GLU A 132 -5.66 -20.92 13.23
C GLU A 132 -4.48 -21.77 12.72
N ASN A 133 -3.76 -21.32 11.68
CA ASN A 133 -2.71 -22.10 11.04
C ASN A 133 -1.62 -21.21 10.45
N LYS A 134 -0.85 -20.57 11.34
CA LYS A 134 0.23 -19.64 10.98
C LYS A 134 1.24 -20.23 10.00
N ARG A 135 1.52 -21.55 10.10
CA ARG A 135 2.42 -22.24 9.17
C ARG A 135 1.92 -22.26 7.74
N GLU A 136 0.64 -22.56 7.52
CA GLU A 136 0.05 -22.54 6.18
C GLU A 136 -0.12 -21.10 5.68
N TYR A 137 -0.41 -20.14 6.57
CA TYR A 137 -0.39 -18.71 6.23
C TYR A 137 0.98 -18.29 5.69
N GLU A 138 2.05 -18.52 6.44
CA GLU A 138 3.43 -18.20 6.05
C GLU A 138 3.79 -18.85 4.72
N LYS A 139 3.48 -20.13 4.52
CA LYS A 139 3.70 -20.83 3.25
C LYS A 139 3.02 -20.13 2.07
N ARG A 140 1.79 -19.63 2.25
CA ARG A 140 1.07 -18.89 1.20
C ARG A 140 1.69 -17.53 0.96
N VAL A 141 2.10 -16.82 2.00
CA VAL A 141 2.77 -15.52 1.86
C VAL A 141 4.12 -15.69 1.15
N SER A 142 4.93 -16.71 1.48
CA SER A 142 6.20 -16.98 0.80
C SER A 142 6.00 -17.20 -0.71
N ALA A 143 4.95 -17.91 -1.12
CA ALA A 143 4.65 -18.09 -2.54
C ALA A 143 4.30 -16.76 -3.25
N ILE A 144 3.67 -15.82 -2.53
CA ILE A 144 3.39 -14.48 -3.04
C ILE A 144 4.64 -13.61 -3.10
N VAL A 145 5.52 -13.71 -2.09
CA VAL A 145 6.85 -13.06 -2.09
C VAL A 145 7.65 -13.49 -3.31
N GLU A 146 7.78 -14.80 -3.55
CA GLU A 146 8.47 -15.33 -4.74
C GLU A 146 7.84 -14.87 -6.05
N GLN A 147 6.51 -14.75 -6.09
CA GLN A 147 5.80 -14.27 -7.27
C GLN A 147 6.09 -12.80 -7.55
N SER A 148 6.23 -11.98 -6.51
CA SER A 148 6.49 -10.54 -6.63
C SER A 148 7.79 -10.21 -7.38
N TRP A 149 8.77 -11.11 -7.34
CA TRP A 149 10.05 -10.95 -8.05
C TRP A 149 9.93 -11.12 -9.57
N ARG A 150 8.92 -11.86 -10.03
CA ARG A 150 8.72 -12.16 -11.46
C ARG A 150 8.00 -11.06 -12.21
N ASP A 151 7.38 -10.14 -11.49
CA ASP A 151 6.63 -9.04 -12.08
C ASP A 151 7.54 -7.86 -12.48
N CYS A 152 8.86 -7.98 -12.32
CA CYS A 152 9.88 -6.97 -12.65
C CYS A 152 10.22 -6.89 -14.14
#